data_AF-A0A401IFX2-F1
#
_entry.id   AF-A0A401IFX2-F1
#
_cell.length_a   1.000
_cell.length_b   1.000
_cell.length_c   1.000
_cell.angle_alpha   90.00
_cell.angle_beta   90.00
_cell.angle_gamma   90.00
#
_symmetry.space_group_name_H-M   'P 1'
#
loop_
_entity.id
_entity.type
_entity.pdbx_description
1 polymer ?
#
loop_
_entity_poly.entity_id
_entity_poly.type
_entity_poly.pdbx_seq_one_letter_code
_entity_poly.pdbx_strand_id
1 'polypeptide(L)'
;MNPFISNQLRLIIALASAGCLLTVGMIIPAQAKSSKQYQNINQKQFNECIKPPSSNGSEQGWAQYYGENDGTIELKVRNQPMIQNGTVAATLSYQFEPSKKILTLNIEKKTKFAFGLIEASDQQIWEGFDGLVEICRNAN
;
A
#
# COMPACT_ATOMS: atom_id res chain seq x y z
N MET A 1 30.72 -7.73 -19.77
CA MET A 1 29.58 -7.65 -20.70
C MET A 1 28.49 -6.86 -20.02
N ASN A 2 28.18 -5.71 -20.59
CA ASN A 2 27.21 -4.73 -20.10
C ASN A 2 26.62 -4.09 -21.37
N PRO A 3 25.31 -4.11 -21.58
CA PRO A 3 24.71 -3.18 -22.53
C PRO A 3 23.60 -2.40 -21.83
N PHE A 4 23.97 -1.26 -21.27
CA PHE A 4 23.07 -0.14 -21.13
C PHE A 4 23.04 0.62 -22.46
N ILE A 5 21.88 1.20 -22.76
CA ILE A 5 21.51 2.04 -23.92
C ILE A 5 20.85 1.27 -25.07
N SER A 6 19.51 1.39 -25.20
CA SER A 6 18.89 2.08 -26.35
C SER A 6 17.34 2.08 -26.29
N ASN A 7 16.77 3.28 -26.26
CA ASN A 7 15.57 3.75 -26.97
C ASN A 7 14.19 3.09 -26.76
N GLN A 8 13.27 3.85 -26.14
CA GLN A 8 12.13 4.53 -26.80
C GLN A 8 11.04 4.86 -25.75
N LEU A 9 11.23 5.91 -24.95
CA LEU A 9 10.13 6.53 -24.20
C LEU A 9 9.68 7.76 -24.99
N ARG A 10 8.71 7.59 -25.90
CA ARG A 10 8.05 8.71 -26.57
C ARG A 10 7.00 9.29 -25.63
N LEU A 11 7.42 10.30 -24.89
CA LEU A 11 6.57 11.23 -24.16
C LEU A 11 5.98 12.23 -25.18
N ILE A 12 4.67 12.19 -25.43
CA ILE A 12 3.96 13.27 -26.12
C ILE A 12 3.24 14.08 -25.05
N ILE A 13 3.85 15.19 -24.62
CA ILE A 13 3.15 16.27 -23.92
C ILE A 13 2.87 17.33 -24.97
N ALA A 14 1.58 17.57 -25.24
CA ALA A 14 1.15 18.64 -26.11
C ALA A 14 1.37 19.99 -25.41
N LEU A 15 2.29 20.81 -25.93
CA LEU A 15 2.41 22.22 -25.60
C LEU A 15 1.36 23.01 -26.38
N ALA A 16 0.34 23.53 -25.68
CA ALA A 16 -0.41 24.69 -26.13
C ALA A 16 0.17 25.92 -25.42
N SER A 17 0.66 26.85 -26.22
CA SER A 17 1.36 28.06 -25.83
C SER A 17 0.44 29.12 -25.24
N ALA A 18 0.97 29.85 -24.26
CA ALA A 18 1.13 31.31 -24.24
C ALA A 18 0.89 31.90 -22.84
N GLY A 19 1.88 32.63 -22.34
CA GLY A 19 1.63 33.75 -21.45
C GLY A 19 1.97 33.55 -19.97
N CYS A 20 3.12 34.11 -19.61
CA CYS A 20 3.32 34.90 -18.39
C CYS A 20 3.73 34.19 -17.09
N LEU A 21 4.70 34.87 -16.45
CA LEU A 21 5.24 34.74 -15.10
C LEU A 21 6.14 33.55 -14.78
N LEU A 22 7.45 33.85 -14.84
CA LEU A 22 8.47 33.32 -13.96
C LEU A 22 8.05 33.55 -12.49
N THR A 23 7.35 32.59 -11.90
CA THR A 23 7.47 32.34 -10.48
C THR A 23 8.27 31.05 -10.33
N VAL A 24 9.49 31.17 -9.79
CA VAL A 24 10.21 30.04 -9.21
C VAL A 24 9.44 29.61 -7.97
N GLY A 25 8.28 28.97 -8.19
CA GLY A 25 7.60 28.21 -7.17
C GLY A 25 8.42 26.94 -7.01
N MET A 26 9.05 26.76 -5.86
CA MET A 26 9.48 25.44 -5.45
C MET A 26 8.28 24.51 -5.63
N ILE A 27 8.34 23.63 -6.62
CA ILE A 27 7.40 22.52 -6.72
C ILE A 27 7.76 21.63 -5.54
N ILE A 28 7.11 21.85 -4.40
CA ILE A 28 7.11 20.87 -3.32
C ILE A 28 6.41 19.67 -3.97
N PRO A 29 7.10 18.54 -4.20
CA PRO A 29 6.39 17.36 -4.66
C PRO A 29 5.37 17.05 -3.57
N ALA A 30 4.08 17.22 -3.86
CA ALA A 30 3.04 16.65 -3.04
C ALA A 30 3.39 15.16 -2.97
N GLN A 31 3.80 14.68 -1.79
CA GLN A 31 4.03 13.25 -1.60
C GLN A 31 2.70 12.57 -1.91
N ALA A 32 2.62 11.95 -3.09
CA ALA A 32 1.44 11.22 -3.49
C ALA A 32 1.21 10.14 -2.42
N LYS A 33 0.05 10.17 -1.77
CA LYS A 33 -0.36 9.08 -0.88
C LYS A 33 -0.37 7.80 -1.72
N SER A 34 0.41 6.82 -1.30
CA SER A 34 0.52 5.54 -1.97
C SER A 34 -0.81 4.81 -1.84
N SER A 35 -1.41 4.45 -2.97
CA SER A 35 -2.74 3.84 -3.03
C SER A 35 -2.72 2.61 -3.93
N LYS A 36 -3.50 1.60 -3.56
CA LYS A 36 -3.66 0.39 -4.34
C LYS A 36 -5.09 -0.11 -4.32
N GLN A 37 -5.55 -0.59 -5.48
CA GLN A 37 -6.89 -1.11 -5.66
C GLN A 37 -6.84 -2.57 -6.12
N TYR A 38 -7.65 -3.39 -5.48
CA TYR A 38 -7.85 -4.79 -5.80
C TYR A 38 -9.28 -5.02 -6.28
N GLN A 39 -9.43 -5.58 -7.48
CA GLN A 39 -10.73 -5.92 -8.06
C GLN A 39 -11.10 -7.38 -7.79
N ASN A 40 -12.34 -7.76 -8.09
CA ASN A 40 -12.83 -9.14 -8.00
C ASN A 40 -12.69 -9.77 -6.61
N ILE A 41 -12.86 -8.98 -5.54
CA ILE A 41 -12.94 -9.48 -4.16
C ILE A 41 -14.40 -9.49 -3.72
N ASN A 42 -14.94 -10.66 -3.40
CA ASN A 42 -16.31 -10.79 -2.90
C ASN A 42 -16.38 -10.66 -1.36
N GLN A 43 -17.59 -10.53 -0.81
CA GLN A 43 -17.82 -10.35 0.64
C GLN A 43 -17.22 -11.49 1.49
N LYS A 44 -17.36 -12.73 1.03
CA LYS A 44 -16.83 -13.92 1.72
C LYS A 44 -15.30 -13.85 1.78
N GLN A 45 -14.64 -13.62 0.65
CA GLN A 45 -13.18 -13.49 0.56
C GLN A 45 -12.65 -12.37 1.45
N PHE A 46 -13.33 -11.22 1.48
CA PHE A 46 -12.93 -10.12 2.34
C PHE A 46 -13.03 -10.49 3.83
N ASN A 47 -14.17 -11.02 4.27
CA ASN A 47 -14.44 -11.28 5.69
C ASN A 47 -13.75 -12.51 6.25
N GLU A 48 -13.60 -13.56 5.44
CA GLU A 48 -13.13 -14.87 5.90
C GLU A 48 -11.65 -15.12 5.56
N CYS A 49 -11.05 -14.34 4.65
CA CYS A 49 -9.66 -14.53 4.24
C CYS A 49 -8.80 -13.26 4.32
N ILE A 50 -9.26 -12.10 3.84
CA ILE A 50 -8.40 -10.90 3.84
C ILE A 50 -8.33 -10.24 5.23
N LYS A 51 -9.48 -10.09 5.89
CA LYS A 51 -9.62 -9.38 7.17
C LYS A 51 -9.10 -10.14 8.40
N PRO A 52 -9.29 -11.47 8.53
CA PRO A 52 -8.91 -12.19 9.73
C PRO A 52 -7.38 -12.28 9.93
N PRO A 53 -6.89 -12.06 11.16
CA PRO A 53 -5.46 -12.25 11.48
C PRO A 53 -4.93 -13.65 11.20
N SER A 54 -5.80 -14.67 11.22
CA SER A 54 -5.45 -16.07 10.95
C SER A 54 -4.95 -16.31 9.53
N SER A 55 -5.35 -15.47 8.58
CA SER A 55 -5.06 -15.62 7.15
C SER A 55 -4.18 -14.49 6.60
N ASN A 56 -4.15 -13.32 7.25
CA ASN A 56 -3.28 -12.20 6.87
C ASN A 56 -2.01 -12.05 7.74
N GLY A 57 -1.78 -13.00 8.64
CA GLY A 57 -0.61 -13.05 9.50
C GLY A 57 0.55 -13.85 8.89
N SER A 58 1.77 -13.47 9.27
CA SER A 58 3.02 -14.19 9.01
C SER A 58 3.85 -14.25 10.30
N GLU A 59 5.01 -14.90 10.23
CA GLU A 59 6.00 -14.88 11.31
C GLU A 59 6.50 -13.47 11.65
N GLN A 60 6.40 -12.54 10.70
CA GLN A 60 6.96 -11.19 10.82
C GLN A 60 5.92 -10.13 11.19
N GLY A 61 4.62 -10.46 11.14
CA GLY A 61 3.57 -9.49 11.44
C GLY A 61 2.17 -9.93 11.02
N TRP A 62 1.19 -9.06 11.17
CA TRP A 62 -0.18 -9.26 10.69
C TRP A 62 -0.87 -7.93 10.40
N ALA A 63 -1.97 -7.97 9.65
CA ALA A 63 -2.80 -6.80 9.40
C ALA A 63 -4.04 -6.83 10.32
N GLN A 64 -4.18 -5.81 11.17
CA GLN A 64 -5.35 -5.67 12.04
C GLN A 64 -6.31 -4.63 11.48
N TYR A 65 -7.51 -5.06 11.13
CA TYR A 65 -8.56 -4.22 10.57
C TYR A 65 -9.48 -3.67 11.67
N TYR A 66 -9.85 -2.40 11.55
CA TYR A 66 -10.83 -1.71 12.38
C TYR A 66 -11.87 -1.06 11.47
N GLY A 67 -13.14 -1.40 11.69
CA GLY A 67 -14.26 -1.02 10.80
C GLY A 67 -14.92 -2.23 10.17
N GLU A 68 -16.01 -2.02 9.43
CA GLU A 68 -16.69 -3.07 8.67
C GLU A 68 -16.15 -3.11 7.25
N ASN A 69 -16.74 -2.29 6.37
CA ASN A 69 -16.36 -2.18 4.96
C ASN A 69 -15.40 -1.01 4.71
N ASP A 70 -15.32 -0.05 5.61
CA ASP A 70 -14.37 1.05 5.56
C ASP A 70 -13.76 1.28 6.93
N GLY A 71 -12.52 1.77 6.95
CA GLY A 71 -11.84 2.06 8.20
C GLY A 71 -10.33 2.03 8.09
N THR A 72 -9.68 1.50 9.12
CA THR A 72 -8.23 1.56 9.29
C THR A 72 -7.63 0.16 9.38
N ILE A 73 -6.43 -0.01 8.82
CA ILE A 73 -5.59 -1.18 8.99
C ILE A 73 -4.33 -0.77 9.75
N GLU A 74 -4.00 -1.49 10.83
CA GLU A 74 -2.69 -1.42 11.46
C GLU A 74 -1.86 -2.62 11.03
N LEU A 75 -0.73 -2.39 10.37
CA LEU A 75 0.28 -3.42 10.12
C LEU A 75 1.14 -3.56 11.36
N LYS A 76 0.97 -4.67 12.08
CA LYS A 76 1.65 -4.94 13.35
C LYS A 76 2.81 -5.90 13.15
N VAL A 77 3.93 -5.61 13.80
CA VAL A 77 5.13 -6.45 13.72
C VAL A 77 5.09 -7.60 14.73
N ARG A 78 5.74 -8.70 14.36
CA ARG A 78 5.97 -9.87 15.20
C ARG A 78 7.40 -10.36 15.00
N ASN A 79 8.03 -10.84 16.07
CA ASN A 79 9.34 -11.49 16.06
C ASN A 79 10.45 -10.64 15.41
N GLN A 80 10.36 -9.32 15.52
CA GLN A 80 11.38 -8.40 15.00
C GLN A 80 12.39 -8.07 16.11
N PRO A 81 13.70 -8.25 15.86
CA PRO A 81 14.73 -7.86 16.83
C PRO A 81 14.57 -6.39 17.23
N MET A 82 14.65 -6.11 18.53
CA MET A 82 14.59 -4.76 19.09
C MET A 82 13.28 -4.00 18.86
N ILE A 83 12.21 -4.65 18.39
CA ILE A 83 10.88 -4.05 18.25
C ILE A 83 9.88 -4.90 19.03
N GLN A 84 9.07 -4.26 19.88
CA GLN A 84 8.06 -4.98 20.66
C GLN A 84 6.99 -5.58 19.74
N ASN A 85 6.62 -6.84 19.97
CA ASN A 85 5.52 -7.49 19.26
C ASN A 85 4.23 -6.67 19.38
N GLY A 86 3.50 -6.52 18.28
CA GLY A 86 2.28 -5.72 18.20
C GLY A 86 2.52 -4.22 17.93
N THR A 87 3.77 -3.76 17.86
CA THR A 87 4.06 -2.38 17.45
C THR A 87 3.59 -2.14 16.02
N VAL A 88 2.96 -1.00 15.78
CA VAL A 88 2.44 -0.62 14.46
C VAL A 88 3.57 -0.13 13.57
N ALA A 89 3.85 -0.85 12.48
CA ALA A 89 4.81 -0.47 11.44
C ALA A 89 4.22 0.51 10.42
N ALA A 90 2.94 0.36 10.09
CA ALA A 90 2.23 1.28 9.21
C ALA A 90 0.73 1.28 9.52
N THR A 91 0.09 2.40 9.19
CA THR A 91 -1.36 2.59 9.25
C THR A 91 -1.86 2.87 7.84
N LEU A 92 -2.88 2.14 7.41
CA LEU A 92 -3.56 2.33 6.14
C LEU A 92 -5.02 2.68 6.37
N SER A 93 -5.63 3.44 5.46
CA SER A 93 -7.08 3.48 5.31
C SER A 93 -7.52 2.41 4.31
N TYR A 94 -8.72 1.87 4.49
CA TYR A 94 -9.31 0.96 3.52
C TYR A 94 -10.78 1.28 3.24
N GLN A 95 -11.21 0.92 2.02
CA GLN A 95 -12.60 0.95 1.59
C GLN A 95 -12.88 -0.28 0.75
N PHE A 96 -13.83 -1.08 1.18
CA PHE A 96 -14.36 -2.24 0.48
C PHE A 96 -15.77 -1.93 0.00
N GLU A 97 -15.99 -2.09 -1.30
CA GLU A 97 -17.28 -1.90 -1.97
C GLU A 97 -17.79 -3.27 -2.44
N PRO A 98 -18.60 -4.00 -1.65
CA PRO A 98 -18.97 -5.38 -1.95
C PRO A 98 -19.74 -5.52 -3.27
N SER A 99 -20.59 -4.54 -3.59
CA SER A 99 -21.38 -4.50 -4.82
C SER A 99 -20.51 -4.36 -6.07
N LYS A 100 -19.39 -3.66 -5.97
CA LYS A 100 -18.42 -3.48 -7.06
C LYS A 100 -17.27 -4.48 -7.00
N LYS A 101 -17.17 -5.27 -5.94
CA LYS A 101 -16.08 -6.22 -5.65
C LYS A 101 -14.71 -5.55 -5.66
N ILE A 102 -14.62 -4.34 -5.12
CA ILE A 102 -13.41 -3.50 -5.09
C ILE A 102 -12.96 -3.32 -3.65
N LEU A 103 -11.68 -3.55 -3.37
CA LEU A 103 -10.98 -3.13 -2.15
C LEU A 103 -9.93 -2.08 -2.51
N THR A 104 -10.01 -0.91 -1.90
CA THR A 104 -9.04 0.18 -2.04
C THR A 104 -8.29 0.35 -0.72
N LEU A 105 -6.97 0.43 -0.78
CA LEU A 105 -6.07 0.63 0.36
C LEU A 105 -5.23 1.88 0.12
N ASN A 106 -5.01 2.69 1.15
CA ASN A 106 -4.12 3.85 1.09
C ASN A 106 -3.17 3.86 2.29
N ILE A 107 -1.87 4.05 2.05
CA ILE A 107 -0.89 4.23 3.13
C ILE A 107 -1.04 5.64 3.70
N GLU A 108 -1.44 5.73 4.98
CA GLU A 108 -1.63 7.00 5.68
C GLU A 108 -0.39 7.41 6.47
N LYS A 109 0.24 6.44 7.14
CA LYS A 109 1.39 6.68 8.01
C LYS A 109 2.29 5.47 8.07
N LYS A 110 3.60 5.71 8.17
CA LYS A 110 4.62 4.70 8.44
C LYS A 110 5.37 5.06 9.71
N THR A 111 5.61 4.07 10.55
CA THR A 111 6.40 4.22 11.78
C THR A 111 7.87 4.05 11.43
N LYS A 112 8.68 5.00 11.89
CA LYS A 112 10.14 4.88 11.81
C LYS A 112 10.68 4.28 13.10
N PHE A 113 11.45 3.23 12.96
CA PHE A 113 12.17 2.53 14.02
C PHE A 113 13.64 2.93 14.02
N ALA A 114 14.37 2.52 15.07
CA ALA A 114 15.81 2.71 15.20
C ALA A 114 16.26 4.16 14.88
N PHE A 115 15.71 5.13 15.61
CA PHE A 115 16.03 6.57 15.46
C PHE A 115 15.78 7.13 14.05
N GLY A 116 14.84 6.57 13.29
CA GLY A 116 14.51 7.07 11.95
C GLY A 116 15.13 6.30 10.79
N LEU A 117 15.93 5.26 11.08
CA LEU A 117 16.71 4.53 10.08
C LEU A 117 15.95 3.40 9.39
N ILE A 118 14.89 2.90 10.01
CA ILE A 118 14.15 1.74 9.51
C ILE A 118 12.68 2.11 9.39
N GLU A 119 12.09 1.97 8.21
CA GLU A 119 10.66 2.02 7.98
C GLU A 119 10.28 0.99 6.92
N ALA A 120 9.03 0.54 6.92
CA ALA A 120 8.54 -0.32 5.85
C ALA A 120 8.50 0.48 4.53
N SER A 121 9.00 -0.11 3.44
CA SER A 121 8.82 0.49 2.12
C SER A 121 7.40 0.25 1.61
N ASP A 122 6.91 1.14 0.74
CA ASP A 122 5.61 0.97 0.10
C ASP A 122 5.57 -0.35 -0.70
N GLN A 123 6.67 -0.69 -1.38
CA GLN A 123 6.82 -1.95 -2.10
C GLN A 123 6.61 -3.15 -1.18
N GLN A 124 7.27 -3.19 -0.01
CA GLN A 124 7.12 -4.29 0.95
C GLN A 124 5.67 -4.42 1.45
N ILE A 125 5.02 -3.29 1.72
CA ILE A 125 3.62 -3.27 2.13
C ILE A 125 2.74 -3.85 1.02
N TRP A 126 2.93 -3.41 -0.22
CA TRP A 126 2.13 -3.86 -1.35
C TRP A 126 2.38 -5.31 -1.73
N GLU A 127 3.61 -5.82 -1.65
CA GLU A 127 3.93 -7.23 -1.86
C GLU A 127 3.20 -8.12 -0.83
N GLY A 128 3.12 -7.68 0.43
CA GLY A 128 2.36 -8.40 1.46
C GLY A 128 0.87 -8.50 1.14
N PHE A 129 0.25 -7.39 0.73
CA PHE A 129 -1.17 -7.40 0.33
C PHE A 129 -1.41 -8.14 -0.98
N ASP A 130 -0.50 -8.07 -1.94
CA ASP A 130 -0.61 -8.79 -3.22
C ASP A 130 -0.64 -10.30 -2.98
N GLY A 131 0.30 -10.81 -2.19
CA GLY A 131 0.34 -12.23 -1.84
C GLY A 131 -0.94 -12.68 -1.11
N LEU A 132 -1.42 -11.89 -0.14
CA LEU A 132 -2.67 -12.17 0.58
C LEU A 132 -3.87 -12.23 -0.38
N VAL A 133 -4.04 -11.20 -1.20
CA VAL A 133 -5.20 -11.10 -2.11
C VAL A 133 -5.16 -12.21 -3.16
N GLU A 134 -3.98 -12.55 -3.69
CA GLU A 134 -3.82 -13.65 -4.63
C GLU A 134 -4.24 -14.99 -4.00
N ILE A 135 -3.78 -15.29 -2.78
CA ILE A 135 -4.16 -16.50 -2.04
C ILE A 135 -5.69 -16.53 -1.82
N CYS A 136 -6.26 -15.42 -1.35
CA CYS A 136 -7.68 -15.35 -1.03
C CYS A 136 -8.60 -15.41 -2.26
N ARG A 137 -8.13 -14.98 -3.44
CA ARG A 137 -8.89 -15.13 -4.68
C ARG A 137 -9.01 -16.58 -5.12
N ASN A 138 -7.99 -17.38 -4.83
CA ASN A 138 -7.90 -18.78 -5.25
C ASN A 138 -8.54 -19.75 -4.24
N ALA A 139 -8.81 -19.30 -3.01
CA ALA A 139 -9.58 -20.04 -2.02
C ALA A 139 -11.10 -19.85 -2.26
N ASN A 140 -11.79 -20.92 -2.65
CA ASN A 140 -13.24 -20.94 -2.92
C ASN A 140 -14.09 -20.98 -1.63
#